data_AF-A0A4Q6GWU0-F1
#
_entry.id   AF-A0A4Q6GWU0-F1
#
_cell.length_a   1.000
_cell.length_b   1.000
_cell.length_c   1.000
_cell.angle_alpha   90.00
_cell.angle_beta   90.00
_cell.angle_gamma   90.00
#
_symmetry.space_group_name_H-M   'P 1'
#
loop_
_entity.id
_entity.type
_entity.pdbx_description
1 polymer ?
#
loop_
_entity_poly.entity_id
_entity_poly.type
_entity_poly.pdbx_seq_one_letter_code
_entity_poly.pdbx_strand_id
1 'polypeptide(L)'
;RLGYAGIPEELSAMAVSVPTFRDVAHAVIRIRRRKLPDPAVIGNAGSFFKNPIVPAALAEVLRDRHDALPVFGGDSADTRKVSAAWMIEQCGWKGFREGDAGVAASHALVLVNHGAATGAQLLSLARRIADSVQERFDVAIEPEPRIIGGTW
;
A
#
# COMPACT_ATOMS: atom_id res chain seq x y z
N ARG A 1 -14.83 5.38 13.97
CA ARG A 1 -14.70 6.75 13.40
C ARG A 1 -15.09 6.68 11.93
N LEU A 2 -15.91 7.61 11.43
CA LEU A 2 -16.38 7.64 10.02
C LEU A 2 -15.46 8.45 9.08
N GLY A 3 -14.41 9.10 9.61
CA GLY A 3 -13.52 9.98 8.83
C GLY A 3 -12.49 9.26 7.95
N TYR A 4 -12.66 7.97 7.63
CA TYR A 4 -11.78 7.28 6.70
C TYR A 4 -12.25 7.55 5.27
N ALA A 5 -11.31 7.92 4.40
CA ALA A 5 -11.61 8.31 3.02
C ALA A 5 -12.40 7.22 2.28
N GLY A 6 -13.55 7.59 1.72
CA GLY A 6 -14.44 6.71 0.96
C GLY A 6 -15.59 6.09 1.75
N ILE A 7 -15.60 6.16 3.09
CA ILE A 7 -16.71 5.61 3.89
C ILE A 7 -17.99 6.44 3.76
N PRO A 8 -17.98 7.78 3.89
CA PRO A 8 -19.19 8.59 3.72
C PRO A 8 -19.82 8.42 2.33
N GLU A 9 -18.98 8.40 1.29
CA GLU A 9 -19.41 8.21 -0.09
C GLU A 9 -20.04 6.82 -0.30
N GLU A 10 -19.45 5.78 0.27
CA GLU A 10 -20.00 4.42 0.17
C GLU A 10 -21.31 4.26 0.95
N LEU A 11 -21.42 4.86 2.14
CA LEU A 11 -22.66 4.86 2.92
C LEU A 11 -23.78 5.59 2.17
N SER A 12 -23.46 6.70 1.52
CA SER A 12 -24.40 7.42 0.64
C SER A 12 -24.82 6.56 -0.56
N ALA A 13 -23.87 5.88 -1.21
CA ALA A 13 -24.14 4.95 -2.32
C ALA A 13 -24.97 3.72 -1.88
N MET A 14 -24.92 3.36 -0.60
CA MET A 14 -25.76 2.32 0.02
C MET A 14 -27.13 2.84 0.47
N ALA A 15 -27.45 4.12 0.23
CA ALA A 15 -28.66 4.80 0.69
C ALA A 15 -28.86 4.77 2.22
N VAL A 16 -27.76 4.81 2.98
CA VAL A 16 -27.76 4.79 4.45
C VAL A 16 -27.61 6.22 4.97
N SER A 17 -28.68 6.75 5.58
CA SER A 17 -28.69 8.10 6.17
C SER A 17 -28.25 8.12 7.65
N VAL A 18 -28.57 7.07 8.41
CA VAL A 18 -28.16 6.90 9.81
C VAL A 18 -27.45 5.54 9.94
N PRO A 19 -26.11 5.50 9.88
CA PRO A 19 -25.37 4.25 9.78
C PRO A 19 -25.34 3.47 11.08
N THR A 20 -25.65 2.17 11.00
CA THR A 20 -25.37 1.20 12.06
C THR A 20 -23.93 0.67 11.93
N PHE A 21 -23.44 -0.03 12.97
CA PHE A 21 -22.14 -0.72 12.88
C PHE A 21 -22.07 -1.73 11.73
N ARG A 22 -23.21 -2.37 11.38
CA ARG A 22 -23.29 -3.31 10.26
C ARG A 22 -23.13 -2.59 8.91
N ASP A 23 -23.73 -1.41 8.75
CA ASP A 23 -23.61 -0.62 7.52
C ASP A 23 -22.18 -0.14 7.31
N VAL A 24 -21.53 0.31 8.37
CA VAL A 24 -20.11 0.69 8.32
C VAL A 24 -19.24 -0.52 7.94
N ALA A 25 -19.49 -1.69 8.53
CA ALA A 25 -18.76 -2.91 8.17
C ALA A 25 -18.98 -3.29 6.69
N HIS A 26 -20.22 -3.22 6.20
CA HIS A 26 -20.54 -3.49 4.80
C HIS A 26 -19.86 -2.50 3.85
N ALA A 27 -19.87 -1.21 4.16
CA ALA A 27 -19.17 -0.19 3.39
C ALA A 27 -17.66 -0.48 3.33
N VAL A 28 -17.04 -0.82 4.46
CA VAL A 28 -15.61 -1.19 4.52
C VAL A 28 -15.32 -2.43 3.66
N ILE A 29 -16.16 -3.48 3.73
CA ILE A 29 -16.01 -4.68 2.91
C ILE A 29 -16.08 -4.34 1.42
N ARG A 30 -17.06 -3.53 1.00
CA ARG A 30 -17.22 -3.11 -0.40
C ARG A 30 -16.02 -2.30 -0.90
N ILE A 31 -15.55 -1.34 -0.12
CA ILE A 31 -14.35 -0.55 -0.44
C ILE A 31 -13.13 -1.46 -0.58
N ARG A 32 -12.91 -2.39 0.35
CA ARG A 32 -11.75 -3.31 0.32
C ARG A 32 -11.79 -4.24 -0.89
N ARG A 33 -12.95 -4.81 -1.23
CA ARG A 33 -13.11 -5.70 -2.39
C ARG A 33 -12.81 -5.01 -3.72
N ARG A 34 -13.02 -3.69 -3.82
CA ARG A 34 -12.67 -2.93 -5.03
C ARG A 34 -11.19 -2.56 -5.10
N LYS A 35 -10.55 -2.31 -3.95
CA LYS A 35 -9.16 -1.82 -3.88
C LYS A 35 -8.12 -2.94 -3.83
N LEU A 36 -8.48 -4.11 -3.29
CA LEU A 36 -7.53 -5.20 -3.04
C LEU A 36 -7.91 -6.43 -3.85
N PRO A 37 -6.93 -7.10 -4.48
CA PRO A 37 -7.19 -8.35 -5.18
C PRO A 37 -7.56 -9.45 -4.18
N ASP A 38 -8.56 -10.27 -4.53
CA ASP A 38 -8.99 -11.40 -3.71
C ASP A 38 -7.88 -12.47 -3.67
N PRO A 39 -7.32 -12.81 -2.48
CA PRO A 39 -6.30 -13.83 -2.34
C PRO A 39 -6.71 -15.22 -2.86
N ALA A 40 -8.02 -15.51 -2.89
CA ALA A 40 -8.54 -16.76 -3.45
C ALA A 40 -8.48 -16.81 -4.99
N VAL A 41 -8.37 -15.65 -5.65
CA VAL A 41 -8.26 -15.53 -7.10
C VAL A 41 -6.81 -15.35 -7.53
N ILE A 42 -6.04 -14.54 -6.78
CA ILE A 42 -4.62 -14.29 -7.04
C ILE A 42 -3.88 -14.19 -5.72
N GLY A 43 -2.88 -15.07 -5.53
CA GLY A 43 -2.20 -15.19 -4.25
C GLY A 43 -1.55 -13.88 -3.84
N ASN A 44 -1.91 -13.34 -2.69
CA ASN A 44 -1.33 -12.11 -2.14
C ASN A 44 -1.47 -12.07 -0.62
N ALA A 45 -0.67 -11.22 0.03
CA ALA A 45 -0.70 -11.01 1.48
C ALA A 45 -1.26 -9.62 1.86
N GLY A 46 -2.06 -9.01 0.99
CA GLY A 46 -2.48 -7.61 1.13
C GLY A 46 -1.36 -6.63 0.82
N SER A 47 -1.34 -5.49 1.51
CA SER A 47 -0.26 -4.51 1.38
C SER A 47 1.05 -5.15 1.86
N PHE A 48 2.01 -5.29 0.96
CA PHE A 48 3.29 -5.90 1.28
C PHE A 48 4.18 -4.95 2.07
N PHE A 49 4.10 -3.63 1.83
CA PHE A 49 4.89 -2.63 2.55
C PHE A 49 4.03 -1.75 3.46
N LYS A 50 4.61 -1.35 4.59
CA LYS A 50 4.07 -0.28 5.45
C LYS A 50 4.26 1.08 4.77
N ASN A 51 3.43 2.04 5.12
CA ASN A 51 3.74 3.44 4.84
C ASN A 51 4.81 3.93 5.82
N PRO A 52 5.99 4.38 5.36
CA PRO A 52 7.07 4.78 6.24
C PRO A 52 6.74 6.07 6.97
N ILE A 53 7.26 6.19 8.19
CA ILE A 53 7.21 7.39 9.00
C ILE A 53 8.60 8.01 8.94
N VAL A 54 8.66 9.24 8.42
CA VAL A 54 9.90 9.97 8.18
C VAL A 54 9.92 11.28 8.99
N PRO A 55 11.09 11.88 9.24
CA PRO A 55 11.18 13.21 9.82
C PRO A 55 10.40 14.24 8.99
N ALA A 56 9.76 15.20 9.65
CA ALA A 56 8.97 16.24 8.97
C ALA A 56 9.81 17.02 7.95
N ALA A 57 11.07 17.32 8.27
CA ALA A 57 12.00 17.98 7.36
C ALA A 57 12.20 17.21 6.04
N LEU A 58 12.34 15.87 6.10
CA LEU A 58 12.47 15.04 4.90
C LEU A 58 11.15 15.03 4.11
N ALA A 59 10.00 14.96 4.79
CA ALA A 59 8.70 15.00 4.12
C ALA A 59 8.45 16.33 3.39
N GLU A 60 8.89 17.47 3.93
CA GLU A 60 8.78 18.75 3.22
C GLU A 60 9.69 18.78 1.98
N VAL A 61 10.94 18.32 2.06
CA VAL A 61 11.83 18.19 0.89
C VAL A 61 11.22 17.29 -0.19
N LEU A 62 10.61 16.17 0.22
CA LEU A 62 9.93 15.27 -0.70
C LEU A 62 8.72 15.93 -1.37
N ARG A 63 7.94 16.71 -0.62
CA ARG A 63 6.80 17.44 -1.17
C ARG A 63 7.22 18.50 -2.18
N ASP A 64 8.29 19.25 -1.90
CA ASP A 64 8.80 20.27 -2.82
C ASP A 64 9.30 19.67 -4.15
N ARG A 65 9.78 18.43 -4.13
CA ARG A 65 10.21 17.69 -5.33
C ARG A 65 9.06 16.94 -6.00
N HIS A 66 8.01 16.65 -5.26
CA HIS A 66 6.92 15.76 -5.65
C HIS A 66 5.58 16.27 -5.10
N ASP A 67 5.02 17.31 -5.73
CA ASP A 67 3.78 17.97 -5.28
C ASP A 67 2.60 17.00 -5.07
N ALA A 68 2.55 15.90 -5.83
CA ALA A 68 1.49 14.90 -5.76
C ALA A 68 1.71 13.81 -4.70
N LEU A 69 2.85 13.81 -3.96
CA LEU A 69 3.14 12.82 -2.93
C LEU A 69 2.15 12.97 -1.76
N PRO A 70 1.34 11.93 -1.44
CA PRO A 70 0.46 12.00 -0.29
C PRO A 70 1.27 11.90 1.01
N VAL A 71 1.15 12.94 1.84
CA VAL A 71 1.78 13.05 3.16
C VAL A 71 0.70 13.23 4.23
N PHE A 72 0.80 12.48 5.31
CA PHE A 72 -0.13 12.48 6.43
C PHE A 72 0.60 12.75 7.75
N GLY A 73 -0.13 13.06 8.81
CA GLY A 73 0.42 13.15 10.17
C GLY A 73 1.12 11.85 10.58
N GLY A 74 2.29 11.98 11.21
CA GLY A 74 3.03 10.87 11.81
C GLY A 74 2.60 10.60 13.26
N ASP A 75 3.46 9.90 14.00
CA ASP A 75 3.24 9.56 15.42
C ASP A 75 3.50 10.76 16.35
N SER A 76 4.20 11.78 15.86
CA SER A 76 4.54 13.01 16.56
C SER A 76 4.46 14.24 15.65
N ALA A 77 4.56 15.44 16.21
CA ALA A 77 4.61 16.69 15.45
C ALA A 77 5.81 16.76 14.48
N ASP A 78 6.91 16.08 14.83
CA ASP A 78 8.16 16.08 14.07
C ASP A 78 8.25 14.96 13.04
N THR A 79 7.20 14.16 12.90
CA THR A 79 7.17 13.04 11.95
C THR A 79 5.99 13.14 11.00
N ARG A 80 6.15 12.56 9.83
CA ARG A 80 5.13 12.48 8.78
C ARG A 80 5.09 11.07 8.23
N LYS A 81 3.90 10.61 7.90
CA LYS A 81 3.70 9.33 7.21
C LYS A 81 3.56 9.59 5.72
N VAL A 82 4.39 8.97 4.90
CA VAL A 82 4.37 9.15 3.44
C VAL A 82 3.84 7.91 2.73
N SER A 83 3.18 8.08 1.59
CA SER A 83 2.54 6.97 0.86
C SER A 83 3.56 6.10 0.13
N ALA A 84 3.82 4.88 0.65
CA ALA A 84 4.65 3.89 -0.02
C ALA A 84 4.05 3.44 -1.36
N ALA A 85 2.72 3.31 -1.43
CA ALA A 85 2.03 2.96 -2.67
C ALA A 85 2.35 3.94 -3.80
N TRP A 86 2.35 5.24 -3.49
CA TRP A 86 2.63 6.29 -4.47
C TRP A 86 4.10 6.24 -4.92
N MET A 87 5.05 6.11 -3.98
CA MET A 87 6.47 6.02 -4.32
C MET A 87 6.78 4.80 -5.20
N ILE A 88 6.21 3.64 -4.87
CA ILE A 88 6.37 2.41 -5.67
C ILE A 88 5.77 2.58 -7.08
N GLU A 89 4.62 3.23 -7.19
CA GLU A 89 3.99 3.53 -8.48
C GLU A 89 4.85 4.49 -9.32
N GLN A 90 5.45 5.52 -8.71
CA GLN A 90 6.37 6.41 -9.40
C GLN A 90 7.63 5.70 -9.88
N CYS A 91 8.13 4.71 -9.14
CA CYS A 91 9.22 3.84 -9.58
C CYS A 91 8.83 2.87 -10.71
N GLY A 92 7.57 2.88 -11.18
CA GLY A 92 7.11 2.10 -12.33
C GLY A 92 6.76 0.64 -12.02
N TRP A 93 6.65 0.27 -10.74
CA TRP A 93 6.43 -1.13 -10.35
C TRP A 93 4.97 -1.58 -10.43
N LYS A 94 3.99 -0.67 -10.47
CA LYS A 94 2.57 -1.05 -10.49
C LYS A 94 2.23 -1.83 -11.76
N GLY A 95 1.70 -3.03 -11.60
CA GLY A 95 1.43 -3.94 -12.73
C GLY A 95 2.67 -4.67 -13.27
N PHE A 96 3.86 -4.48 -12.67
CA PHE A 96 5.07 -5.19 -13.04
C PHE A 96 4.90 -6.70 -12.84
N ARG A 97 5.48 -7.51 -13.74
CA ARG A 97 5.45 -8.97 -13.65
C ARG A 97 6.76 -9.57 -14.17
N GLU A 98 7.29 -10.54 -13.44
CA GLU A 98 8.44 -11.36 -13.80
C GLU A 98 8.16 -12.83 -13.46
N GLY A 99 7.93 -13.65 -14.49
CA GLY A 99 7.40 -15.00 -14.29
C GLY A 99 6.04 -14.95 -13.58
N ASP A 100 5.94 -15.64 -12.44
CA ASP A 100 4.71 -15.63 -11.63
C ASP A 100 4.72 -14.63 -10.47
N ALA A 101 5.86 -13.98 -10.18
CA ALA A 101 5.92 -12.92 -9.20
C ALA A 101 5.59 -11.57 -9.85
N GLY A 102 4.78 -10.74 -9.20
CA GLY A 102 4.43 -9.43 -9.73
C GLY A 102 3.87 -8.47 -8.69
N VAL A 103 3.46 -7.31 -9.17
CA VAL A 103 2.75 -6.28 -8.42
C VAL A 103 1.37 -6.10 -9.05
N ALA A 104 0.33 -6.05 -8.23
CA ALA A 104 -1.04 -5.90 -8.73
C ALA A 104 -1.20 -4.61 -9.55
N ALA A 105 -1.82 -4.70 -10.73
CA ALA A 105 -2.16 -3.54 -11.54
C ALA A 105 -3.16 -2.60 -10.83
N SER A 106 -3.98 -3.14 -9.92
CA SER A 106 -4.95 -2.38 -9.13
C SER A 106 -4.32 -1.60 -7.97
N HIS A 107 -3.20 -2.05 -7.42
CA HIS A 107 -2.62 -1.45 -6.21
C HIS A 107 -1.12 -1.74 -6.03
N ALA A 108 -0.29 -0.70 -6.04
CA ALA A 108 1.18 -0.81 -6.02
C ALA A 108 1.78 -1.47 -4.76
N LEU A 109 1.07 -1.43 -3.61
CA LEU A 109 1.53 -2.15 -2.41
C LEU A 109 1.35 -3.66 -2.48
N VAL A 110 0.55 -4.19 -3.39
CA VAL A 110 0.16 -5.61 -3.34
C VAL A 110 1.06 -6.41 -4.26
N LEU A 111 1.97 -7.20 -3.67
CA LEU A 111 2.67 -8.25 -4.41
C LEU A 111 1.73 -9.41 -4.67
N VAL A 112 1.82 -9.98 -5.88
CA VAL A 112 0.95 -11.05 -6.36
C VAL A 112 1.75 -12.24 -6.85
N ASN A 113 1.21 -13.41 -6.57
CA ASN A 113 1.61 -14.68 -7.16
C ASN A 113 0.56 -15.09 -8.22
N HIS A 114 0.98 -15.15 -9.48
CA HIS A 114 0.16 -15.58 -10.61
C HIS A 114 0.01 -17.11 -10.73
N GLY A 115 0.67 -17.89 -9.88
CA GLY A 115 0.57 -19.35 -9.85
C GLY A 115 1.67 -19.96 -8.99
N ALA A 116 2.87 -20.08 -9.54
CA ALA A 116 3.97 -20.84 -8.98
C ALA A 116 5.12 -19.99 -8.40
N ALA A 117 4.89 -18.70 -8.11
CA ALA A 117 5.92 -17.86 -7.52
C ALA A 117 6.34 -18.39 -6.14
N THR A 118 7.64 -18.59 -5.96
CA THR A 118 8.22 -18.96 -4.66
C THR A 118 8.30 -17.74 -3.75
N GLY A 119 8.34 -17.98 -2.44
CA GLY A 119 8.58 -16.91 -1.45
C GLY A 119 9.89 -16.17 -1.70
N ALA A 120 10.94 -16.86 -2.17
CA ALA A 120 12.22 -16.25 -2.51
C ALA A 120 12.12 -15.28 -3.70
N GLN A 121 11.36 -15.64 -4.74
CA GLN A 121 11.12 -14.76 -5.88
C GLN A 121 10.33 -13.51 -5.49
N LEU A 122 9.27 -13.66 -4.70
CA LEU A 122 8.50 -12.53 -4.17
C LEU A 122 9.35 -11.63 -3.27
N LEU A 123 10.19 -12.21 -2.42
CA LEU A 123 11.09 -11.47 -1.55
C LEU A 123 12.19 -10.75 -2.34
N SER A 124 12.73 -11.37 -3.38
CA SER A 124 13.68 -10.73 -4.30
C SER A 124 13.04 -9.54 -5.02
N LEU A 125 11.83 -9.70 -5.56
CA LEU A 125 11.05 -8.61 -6.15
C LEU A 125 10.83 -7.48 -5.13
N ALA A 126 10.43 -7.81 -3.91
CA ALA A 126 10.22 -6.85 -2.84
C ALA A 126 11.50 -6.03 -2.55
N ARG A 127 12.68 -6.66 -2.49
CA ARG A 127 13.95 -5.97 -2.26
C ARG A 127 14.25 -4.96 -3.38
N ARG A 128 14.11 -5.36 -4.65
CA ARG A 128 14.31 -4.43 -5.77
C ARG A 128 13.37 -3.22 -5.71
N ILE A 129 12.13 -3.45 -5.28
CA ILE A 129 11.16 -2.37 -5.07
C ILE A 129 11.65 -1.43 -3.97
N ALA A 130 12.05 -1.97 -2.81
CA ALA A 130 12.58 -1.18 -1.70
C ALA A 130 13.84 -0.39 -2.09
N ASP A 131 14.78 -1.04 -2.79
CA ASP A 131 16.01 -0.41 -3.27
C ASP A 131 15.70 0.77 -4.20
N SER A 132 14.76 0.60 -5.14
CA SER A 132 14.36 1.69 -6.04
C SER A 132 13.71 2.87 -5.32
N VAL A 133 12.96 2.60 -4.24
CA VAL A 133 12.32 3.65 -3.44
C VAL A 133 13.38 4.37 -2.59
N GLN A 134 14.32 3.64 -2.01
CA GLN A 134 15.47 4.21 -1.31
C GLN A 134 16.31 5.07 -2.25
N GLU A 135 16.66 4.58 -3.44
CA GLU A 135 17.49 5.30 -4.40
C GLU A 135 16.81 6.60 -4.89
N ARG A 136 15.51 6.55 -5.16
CA ARG A 136 14.78 7.69 -5.73
C ARG A 136 14.33 8.72 -4.70
N PHE A 137 13.91 8.28 -3.53
CA PHE A 137 13.28 9.13 -2.51
C PHE A 137 14.10 9.27 -1.23
N ASP A 138 15.19 8.53 -1.08
CA ASP A 138 15.95 8.44 0.17
C ASP A 138 15.07 7.97 1.36
N VAL A 139 14.12 7.08 1.06
CA VAL A 139 13.18 6.54 2.04
C VAL A 139 13.23 5.01 2.04
N ALA A 140 13.52 4.43 3.20
CA ALA A 140 13.43 3.00 3.42
C ALA A 140 11.99 2.57 3.64
N ILE A 141 11.57 1.49 2.98
CA ILE A 141 10.25 0.86 3.17
C ILE A 141 10.42 -0.56 3.72
N GLU A 142 9.55 -0.92 4.64
CA GLU A 142 9.59 -2.21 5.33
C GLU A 142 8.39 -3.09 4.97
N PRO A 143 8.57 -4.43 4.92
CA PRO A 143 7.48 -5.35 4.74
C PRO A 143 6.54 -5.35 5.96
N GLU A 144 5.26 -5.48 5.68
CA GLU A 144 4.21 -5.72 6.68
C GLU A 144 4.01 -7.22 6.96
N PRO A 145 4.02 -8.13 5.97
CA PRO A 145 3.93 -9.56 6.22
C PRO A 145 5.14 -10.09 7.01
N ARG A 146 4.88 -11.03 7.92
CA ARG A 146 5.94 -11.75 8.61
C ARG A 146 6.64 -12.70 7.64
N ILE A 147 7.94 -12.51 7.46
CA ILE A 147 8.78 -13.39 6.64
C ILE A 147 9.21 -14.59 7.49
N ILE A 148 8.96 -15.80 6.98
CA ILE A 148 9.30 -17.07 7.65
C ILE A 148 10.31 -17.80 6.78
N GLY A 149 11.43 -18.23 7.37
CA GLY A 149 12.49 -18.93 6.64
C GLY A 149 13.34 -18.04 5.71
N GLY A 150 13.23 -16.72 5.84
CA GLY A 150 14.04 -15.74 5.12
C GLY A 150 14.31 -14.49 5.99
N THR A 151 15.17 -13.61 5.51
CA THR A 151 15.52 -12.34 6.17
C THR A 151 15.10 -11.15 5.32
N TRP A 152 14.68 -10.06 5.95
CA TRP A 152 14.53 -8.76 5.31
C TRP A 152 15.70 -7.88 5.72
#